data_AF-A0A431HBK0-F1
#
_entry.id   AF-A0A431HBK0-F1
#
_cell.length_a   1.000
_cell.length_b   1.000
_cell.length_c   1.000
_cell.angle_alpha   90.00
_cell.angle_beta   90.00
_cell.angle_gamma   90.00
#
_symmetry.space_group_name_H-M   'P 1'
#
loop_
_entity.id
_entity.type
_entity.pdbx_description
1 polymer ?
#
loop_
_entity_poly.entity_id
_entity_poly.type
_entity_poly.pdbx_seq_one_letter_code
_entity_poly.pdbx_strand_id
1 'polypeptide(L)'
;MKKKLSIKKIFTTSLLSTLALSNIEFVNASNNPFLYEIKYSNSVIKDDPLPFDQIGFLDVKNITLLGVINVSDPTALGILILNSSPTFENSAVVFDSIVGIMNFNSISTFNHEVIVRGTTDKGINNFNGSSIMFNGPLTVEKNSGFGILNFDKSEMVFNAPVIINYNNVGMQTNNGSNTLFNDLVTVTNNTDSGVQIGGTMTFNKDLYLGNNMVGMYIYNDSIATINGNITATENKDGDIIIYPANLIFNNDIIVDADIKGAFANAGNITFNDGPTIKKIIGNKSFPVANVTFAAKDFKKTAYLNNDIYAGGIELGELIIGVDADTMLTGITEIITNTTVFDLTKDLTLNGPLIDGTSLGINLTGAGRLIITGNNALNTAIKATSNGNGNLVFTGGPTINQPLGASGVNLASVTFSAGAGNTATLHKNINANKVTFGG
;
A
#
# COMPACT_ATOMS: atom_id res chain seq x y z
N MET A 1 -24.75 90.31 5.53
CA MET A 1 -25.49 89.04 5.67
C MET A 1 -25.06 88.06 4.59
N LYS A 2 -24.28 87.02 4.93
CA LYS A 2 -24.24 85.71 4.25
C LYS A 2 -23.88 84.66 5.31
N LYS A 3 -24.70 83.61 5.38
CA LYS A 3 -24.71 82.52 6.38
C LYS A 3 -23.81 81.34 5.93
N LYS A 4 -23.30 80.61 6.93
CA LYS A 4 -22.86 79.19 6.93
C LYS A 4 -21.60 78.88 6.10
N LEU A 5 -20.75 77.91 6.44
CA LEU A 5 -21.03 76.57 6.98
C LEU A 5 -19.78 76.04 7.71
N SER A 6 -19.90 75.63 8.97
CA SER A 6 -18.87 74.89 9.70
C SER A 6 -18.93 73.42 9.30
N ILE A 7 -17.91 72.92 8.58
CA ILE A 7 -17.74 71.48 8.34
C ILE A 7 -16.84 70.93 9.44
N LYS A 8 -17.49 70.26 10.39
CA LYS A 8 -16.91 69.38 11.40
C LYS A 8 -16.39 68.15 10.64
N LYS A 9 -15.08 68.07 10.35
CA LYS A 9 -14.48 66.84 9.83
C LYS A 9 -14.36 65.85 10.99
N ILE A 10 -15.30 64.92 11.00
CA ILE A 10 -15.35 63.73 11.84
C ILE A 10 -14.10 62.89 11.53
N PHE A 11 -13.35 62.57 12.58
CA PHE A 11 -12.33 61.52 12.56
C PHE A 11 -13.02 60.20 12.18
N THR A 12 -12.75 59.68 10.99
CA THR A 12 -13.00 58.26 10.68
C THR A 12 -11.76 57.46 11.05
N THR A 13 -11.70 57.11 12.34
CA THR A 13 -10.94 56.01 12.91
C THR A 13 -11.57 54.68 12.48
N SER A 14 -11.32 54.21 11.25
CA SER A 14 -11.82 52.88 10.84
C SER A 14 -11.04 52.19 9.71
N LEU A 15 -9.77 52.52 9.47
CA LEU A 15 -8.95 51.80 8.48
C LEU A 15 -7.54 51.43 8.97
N LEU A 16 -7.35 51.36 10.29
CA LEU A 16 -6.09 50.94 10.93
C LEU A 16 -6.27 49.81 11.95
N SER A 17 -7.47 49.24 12.07
CA SER A 17 -7.80 48.18 13.04
C SER A 17 -7.95 46.78 12.44
N THR A 18 -7.52 46.57 11.19
CA THR A 18 -7.51 45.24 10.53
C THR A 18 -6.19 44.89 9.86
N LEU A 19 -5.15 45.70 10.03
CA LEU A 19 -3.81 45.14 10.12
C LEU A 19 -3.72 44.55 11.51
N ALA A 20 -4.16 43.29 11.65
CA ALA A 20 -3.69 42.47 12.74
C ALA A 20 -2.17 42.50 12.65
N LEU A 21 -1.56 43.37 13.45
CA LEU A 21 -0.19 43.27 13.87
C LEU A 21 -0.09 41.87 14.47
N SER A 22 0.23 40.87 13.64
CA SER A 22 0.93 39.70 14.12
C SER A 22 2.09 40.28 14.90
N ASN A 23 2.16 39.96 16.19
CA ASN A 23 3.34 40.24 16.99
C ASN A 23 4.46 39.39 16.37
N ILE A 24 5.06 39.90 15.29
CA ILE A 24 6.34 39.42 14.77
C ILE A 24 7.35 39.89 15.81
N GLU A 25 7.44 39.13 16.89
CA GLU A 25 8.46 39.30 17.89
C GLU A 25 9.73 38.68 17.32
N PHE A 26 10.71 39.55 17.02
CA PHE A 26 12.05 39.12 16.66
C PHE A 26 12.75 38.68 17.94
N VAL A 27 12.73 37.39 18.22
CA VAL A 27 13.40 36.83 19.39
C VAL A 27 14.85 36.59 19.03
N ASN A 28 15.73 37.49 19.47
CA ASN A 28 17.17 37.30 19.35
C ASN A 28 17.61 36.35 20.48
N ALA A 29 17.82 35.09 20.12
CA ALA A 29 18.07 34.03 21.06
C ALA A 29 19.51 34.07 21.61
N SER A 30 19.72 34.95 22.58
CA SER A 30 20.94 34.96 23.38
C SER A 30 20.54 34.58 24.80
N ASN A 31 20.95 33.38 25.24
CA ASN A 31 21.36 33.04 26.62
C ASN A 31 21.30 31.53 26.97
N ASN A 32 20.83 30.64 26.07
CA ASN A 32 20.94 29.19 26.30
C ASN A 32 21.19 28.44 24.97
N PRO A 33 22.41 27.97 24.69
CA PRO A 33 22.74 27.33 23.41
C PRO A 33 22.08 25.95 23.22
N PHE A 34 21.57 25.36 24.31
CA PHE A 34 21.08 23.98 24.32
C PHE A 34 19.62 23.83 23.92
N LEU A 35 18.73 24.74 24.35
CA LEU A 35 17.28 24.62 24.08
C LEU A 35 16.68 25.99 23.77
N TYR A 36 16.12 26.11 22.57
CA TYR A 36 15.27 27.23 22.22
C TYR A 36 13.79 26.88 22.46
N GLU A 37 13.24 27.37 23.57
CA GLU A 37 11.83 27.20 23.94
C GLU A 37 11.01 28.39 23.44
N ILE A 38 10.19 28.17 22.40
CA ILE A 38 9.31 29.22 21.88
C ILE A 38 8.02 29.22 22.70
N LYS A 39 7.72 30.37 23.32
CA LYS A 39 6.51 30.59 24.14
C LYS A 39 5.49 31.55 23.52
N TYR A 40 5.79 32.09 22.35
CA TYR A 40 5.00 33.12 21.70
C TYR A 40 4.26 32.54 20.49
N SER A 41 2.93 32.66 20.49
CA SER A 41 2.09 32.29 19.35
C SER A 41 2.01 33.44 18.33
N ASN A 42 1.77 33.11 17.06
CA ASN A 42 1.65 34.06 15.94
C ASN A 42 2.96 34.80 15.59
N SER A 43 4.10 34.11 15.70
CA SER A 43 5.44 34.66 15.49
C SER A 43 6.09 34.11 14.22
N VAL A 44 6.98 34.91 13.62
CA VAL A 44 7.82 34.50 12.49
C VAL A 44 9.28 34.60 12.91
N ILE A 45 10.00 33.48 12.89
CA ILE A 45 11.41 33.41 13.29
C ILE A 45 12.26 33.35 12.03
N LYS A 46 13.19 34.30 11.85
CA LYS A 46 14.00 34.45 10.63
C LYS A 46 15.49 34.15 10.79
N ASP A 47 15.93 33.76 11.98
CA ASP A 47 17.36 33.57 12.24
C ASP A 47 17.88 32.35 11.46
N ASP A 48 18.95 32.54 10.69
CA ASP A 48 19.52 31.53 9.80
C ASP A 48 21.06 31.47 9.92
N PRO A 49 21.67 30.30 10.24
CA PRO A 49 21.03 29.11 10.80
C PRO A 49 20.62 29.34 12.26
N LEU A 50 19.60 28.60 12.74
CA LEU A 50 19.23 28.65 14.16
C LEU A 50 20.35 28.01 15.00
N PRO A 51 20.99 28.74 15.93
CA PRO A 51 22.25 28.32 16.57
C PRO A 51 22.03 27.36 17.76
N PHE A 52 21.02 26.49 17.71
CA PHE A 52 20.65 25.64 18.86
C PHE A 52 20.86 24.16 18.57
N ASP A 53 21.25 23.44 19.61
CA ASP A 53 21.40 21.99 19.57
C ASP A 53 20.04 21.26 19.67
N GLN A 54 19.01 21.93 20.22
CA GLN A 54 17.62 21.47 20.28
C GLN A 54 16.63 22.64 20.14
N ILE A 55 15.47 22.37 19.50
CA ILE A 55 14.36 23.33 19.37
C ILE A 55 13.08 22.73 19.98
N GLY A 56 12.42 23.50 20.85
CA GLY A 56 11.17 23.13 21.51
C GLY A 56 10.03 24.12 21.28
N PHE A 57 8.89 23.61 20.86
CA PHE A 57 7.61 24.34 20.75
C PHE A 57 6.66 23.81 21.81
N LEU A 58 6.38 24.60 22.85
CA LEU A 58 5.54 24.18 23.98
C LEU A 58 4.31 25.09 24.08
N ASP A 59 3.14 24.53 23.80
CA ASP A 59 1.83 25.22 23.85
C ASP A 59 1.74 26.49 22.96
N VAL A 60 2.34 26.45 21.77
CA VAL A 60 2.43 27.60 20.86
C VAL A 60 1.77 27.37 19.51
N LYS A 61 1.03 28.36 19.02
CA LYS A 61 0.23 28.25 17.79
C LYS A 61 0.67 29.25 16.72
N ASN A 62 0.47 28.88 15.46
CA ASN A 62 0.73 29.72 14.29
C ASN A 62 2.16 30.29 14.25
N ILE A 63 3.17 29.44 14.41
CA ILE A 63 4.57 29.86 14.28
C ILE A 63 5.07 29.52 12.89
N THR A 64 5.78 30.44 12.25
CA THR A 64 6.46 30.18 10.98
C THR A 64 7.97 30.30 11.17
N LEU A 65 8.73 29.27 10.80
CA LEU A 65 10.20 29.31 10.83
C LEU A 65 10.77 29.48 9.44
N LEU A 66 11.55 30.55 9.29
CA LEU A 66 12.15 31.01 8.05
C LEU A 66 13.69 30.82 7.98
N GLY A 67 14.34 30.20 8.98
CA GLY A 67 15.77 29.85 8.91
C GLY A 67 16.04 28.35 8.84
N VAL A 68 17.26 27.96 8.43
CA VAL A 68 17.69 26.56 8.40
C VAL A 68 17.82 26.02 9.82
N ILE A 69 17.27 24.83 10.05
CA ILE A 69 17.38 24.10 11.33
C ILE A 69 18.48 23.06 11.20
N ASN A 70 19.47 23.13 12.10
CA ASN A 70 20.52 22.13 12.20
C ASN A 70 20.75 21.78 13.67
N VAL A 71 20.13 20.70 14.15
CA VAL A 71 20.12 20.29 15.56
C VAL A 71 20.86 18.97 15.77
N SER A 72 21.65 18.89 16.84
CA SER A 72 22.45 17.71 17.19
C SER A 72 22.78 17.67 18.67
N ASP A 73 22.12 16.76 19.40
CA ASP A 73 22.46 16.43 20.78
C ASP A 73 22.12 14.96 21.07
N PRO A 74 23.12 14.07 21.26
CA PRO A 74 22.89 12.64 21.44
C PRO A 74 22.15 12.31 22.74
N THR A 75 21.94 13.30 23.61
CA THR A 75 21.24 13.17 24.89
C THR A 75 19.87 13.83 24.91
N ALA A 76 19.46 14.49 23.82
CA ALA A 76 18.19 15.23 23.75
C ALA A 76 17.35 14.87 22.52
N LEU A 77 16.17 15.49 22.43
CA LEU A 77 15.30 15.43 21.24
C LEU A 77 15.71 16.57 20.31
N GLY A 78 15.85 16.34 19.01
CA GLY A 78 16.25 17.41 18.08
C GLY A 78 15.19 18.50 17.94
N ILE A 79 13.99 18.14 17.47
CA ILE A 79 12.82 19.03 17.39
C ILE A 79 11.68 18.44 18.21
N LEU A 80 11.25 19.15 19.25
CA LEU A 80 10.09 18.80 20.07
C LEU A 80 8.93 19.75 19.78
N ILE A 81 7.77 19.19 19.42
CA ILE A 81 6.54 19.93 19.15
C ILE A 81 5.44 19.38 20.05
N LEU A 82 5.08 20.15 21.09
CA LEU A 82 4.13 19.78 22.12
C LEU A 82 2.95 20.76 22.14
N ASN A 83 1.73 20.26 21.96
CA ASN A 83 0.49 21.06 21.94
C ASN A 83 0.57 22.31 21.03
N SER A 84 1.30 22.19 19.92
CA SER A 84 1.72 23.33 19.12
C SER A 84 1.33 23.17 17.65
N SER A 85 1.42 24.26 16.89
CA SER A 85 1.17 24.21 15.45
C SER A 85 2.15 25.01 14.58
N PRO A 86 3.43 24.62 14.52
CA PRO A 86 4.44 25.30 13.72
C PRO A 86 4.39 24.89 12.24
N THR A 87 4.73 25.85 11.37
CA THR A 87 5.04 25.66 9.95
C THR A 87 6.51 25.98 9.71
N PHE A 88 7.24 25.04 9.13
CA PHE A 88 8.64 25.18 8.77
C PHE A 88 8.74 25.47 7.27
N GLU A 89 9.15 26.68 6.92
CA GLU A 89 9.32 27.16 5.54
C GLU A 89 10.77 27.01 5.06
N ASN A 90 11.57 26.14 5.70
CA ASN A 90 12.96 25.85 5.36
C ASN A 90 13.29 24.38 5.54
N SER A 91 14.45 23.99 5.00
CA SER A 91 14.99 22.66 5.24
C SER A 91 15.35 22.47 6.71
N ALA A 92 15.10 21.26 7.22
CA ALA A 92 15.46 20.87 8.57
C ALA A 92 16.39 19.65 8.53
N VAL A 93 17.54 19.77 9.17
CA VAL A 93 18.49 18.68 9.36
C VAL A 93 18.60 18.39 10.85
N VAL A 94 18.29 17.15 11.22
CA VAL A 94 18.43 16.65 12.57
C VAL A 94 19.39 15.48 12.56
N PHE A 95 20.40 15.49 13.42
CA PHE A 95 21.33 14.39 13.51
C PHE A 95 21.70 14.07 14.95
N ASP A 96 22.23 12.86 15.18
CA ASP A 96 22.79 12.41 16.47
C ASP A 96 21.93 12.83 17.67
N SER A 97 20.64 12.45 17.67
CA SER A 97 19.67 12.79 18.73
C SER A 97 19.03 11.54 19.32
N ILE A 98 18.34 11.61 20.46
CA ILE A 98 17.52 10.49 20.93
C ILE A 98 16.35 10.26 19.98
N VAL A 99 15.58 11.33 19.75
CA VAL A 99 14.53 11.37 18.72
C VAL A 99 14.80 12.57 17.84
N GLY A 100 14.73 12.41 16.53
CA GLY A 100 14.96 13.50 15.61
C GLY A 100 13.85 14.54 15.66
N ILE A 101 12.63 14.12 15.32
CA ILE A 101 11.43 14.96 15.38
C ILE A 101 10.38 14.27 16.23
N MET A 102 9.91 14.93 17.28
CA MET A 102 8.84 14.48 18.15
C MET A 102 7.64 15.42 18.04
N ASN A 103 6.51 14.91 17.54
CA ASN A 103 5.26 15.65 17.39
C ASN A 103 4.18 15.03 18.30
N PHE A 104 3.68 15.80 19.26
CA PHE A 104 2.78 15.32 20.29
C PHE A 104 1.59 16.27 20.47
N ASN A 105 0.37 15.74 20.30
CA ASN A 105 -0.88 16.51 20.39
C ASN A 105 -0.80 17.84 19.61
N SER A 106 -0.16 17.80 18.44
CA SER A 106 0.28 18.97 17.68
C SER A 106 -0.07 18.82 16.20
N ILE A 107 -0.09 19.93 15.47
CA ILE A 107 -0.27 19.96 14.01
C ILE A 107 0.92 20.67 13.39
N SER A 108 1.86 19.94 12.81
CA SER A 108 3.08 20.54 12.23
C SER A 108 3.19 20.32 10.73
N THR A 109 3.78 21.29 10.04
CA THR A 109 3.97 21.24 8.58
C THR A 109 5.41 21.59 8.22
N PHE A 110 6.08 20.73 7.47
CA PHE A 110 7.42 20.94 6.93
C PHE A 110 7.32 21.16 5.42
N ASN A 111 7.55 22.38 4.94
CA ASN A 111 7.36 22.72 3.53
C ASN A 111 8.55 22.40 2.63
N HIS A 112 9.70 22.14 3.21
CA HIS A 112 10.95 21.86 2.49
C HIS A 112 11.59 20.55 2.99
N GLU A 113 12.79 20.26 2.50
CA GLU A 113 13.48 19.01 2.76
C GLU A 113 13.72 18.77 4.26
N VAL A 114 13.47 17.55 4.70
CA VAL A 114 13.79 17.11 6.06
C VAL A 114 14.76 15.95 5.98
N ILE A 115 15.87 16.05 6.72
CA ILE A 115 16.85 14.97 6.86
C ILE A 115 16.98 14.66 8.35
N VAL A 116 16.71 13.41 8.73
CA VAL A 116 16.93 12.92 10.09
C VAL A 116 17.90 11.76 10.06
N ARG A 117 19.01 11.83 10.80
CA ARG A 117 20.00 10.76 10.77
C ARG A 117 20.67 10.44 12.11
N GLY A 118 21.07 9.19 12.29
CA GLY A 118 21.93 8.80 13.41
C GLY A 118 21.27 8.89 14.78
N THR A 119 19.93 8.83 14.87
CA THR A 119 19.26 8.92 16.17
C THR A 119 19.35 7.60 16.95
N THR A 120 19.37 7.69 18.27
CA THR A 120 19.53 6.52 19.15
C THR A 120 18.22 5.79 19.46
N ASP A 121 17.07 6.34 19.06
CA ASP A 121 15.75 5.69 19.18
C ASP A 121 14.95 5.87 17.88
N LYS A 122 14.44 7.07 17.61
CA LYS A 122 13.48 7.30 16.52
C LYS A 122 13.90 8.45 15.62
N GLY A 123 13.75 8.32 14.32
CA GLY A 123 13.90 9.45 13.39
C GLY A 123 12.76 10.44 13.60
N ILE A 124 11.54 10.02 13.26
CA ILE A 124 10.30 10.79 13.46
C ILE A 124 9.35 10.00 14.36
N ASN A 125 8.79 10.67 15.37
CA ASN A 125 7.80 10.11 16.29
C ASN A 125 6.58 11.01 16.40
N ASN A 126 5.43 10.56 15.90
CA ASN A 126 4.15 11.26 15.90
C ASN A 126 3.13 10.47 16.72
N PHE A 127 2.59 11.08 17.77
CA PHE A 127 1.72 10.37 18.71
C PHE A 127 0.71 11.29 19.41
N ASN A 128 -0.25 10.67 20.09
CA ASN A 128 -1.34 11.28 20.84
C ASN A 128 -2.27 12.19 20.01
N GLY A 129 -2.87 11.65 18.94
CA GLY A 129 -3.82 12.36 18.08
C GLY A 129 -3.22 13.53 17.30
N SER A 130 -1.91 13.52 17.08
CA SER A 130 -1.20 14.58 16.38
C SER A 130 -1.29 14.42 14.85
N SER A 131 -1.00 15.49 14.13
CA SER A 131 -0.88 15.49 12.67
C SER A 131 0.46 16.11 12.27
N ILE A 132 1.16 15.48 11.33
CA ILE A 132 2.39 16.02 10.74
C ILE A 132 2.34 15.87 9.21
N MET A 133 2.69 16.94 8.51
CA MET A 133 2.71 16.98 7.05
C MET A 133 4.11 17.36 6.55
N PHE A 134 4.61 16.62 5.57
CA PHE A 134 5.85 16.91 4.86
C PHE A 134 5.56 17.22 3.40
N ASN A 135 5.72 18.48 2.98
CA ASN A 135 5.58 18.90 1.58
C ASN A 135 6.91 18.87 0.81
N GLY A 136 8.05 18.84 1.51
CA GLY A 136 9.36 18.59 0.91
C GLY A 136 9.81 17.13 1.09
N PRO A 137 10.87 16.70 0.37
CA PRO A 137 11.41 15.35 0.47
C PRO A 137 11.84 15.02 1.90
N LEU A 138 11.71 13.76 2.29
CA LEU A 138 12.13 13.27 3.60
C LEU A 138 13.18 12.16 3.44
N THR A 139 14.32 12.33 4.11
CA THR A 139 15.32 11.28 4.28
C THR A 139 15.48 10.93 5.75
N VAL A 140 15.34 9.64 6.10
CA VAL A 140 15.53 9.14 7.47
C VAL A 140 16.52 7.97 7.48
N GLU A 141 17.69 8.17 8.08
CA GLU A 141 18.76 7.17 8.01
C GLU A 141 19.46 6.84 9.32
N LYS A 142 19.96 5.60 9.44
CA LYS A 142 20.90 5.18 10.51
C LYS A 142 20.36 5.35 11.93
N ASN A 143 19.05 5.20 12.15
CA ASN A 143 18.47 5.30 13.48
C ASN A 143 18.39 3.91 14.11
N SER A 144 18.84 3.74 15.37
CA SER A 144 18.94 2.40 15.97
C SER A 144 17.60 1.75 16.30
N GLY A 145 16.51 2.51 16.38
CA GLY A 145 15.14 2.00 16.51
C GLY A 145 14.35 2.19 15.21
N PHE A 146 13.43 3.13 15.21
CA PHE A 146 12.50 3.35 14.10
C PHE A 146 12.93 4.53 13.24
N GLY A 147 12.87 4.42 11.91
CA GLY A 147 12.94 5.60 11.06
C GLY A 147 11.73 6.51 11.29
N ILE A 148 10.52 5.98 11.06
CA ILE A 148 9.26 6.69 11.26
C ILE A 148 8.34 5.89 12.18
N LEU A 149 7.76 6.55 13.19
CA LEU A 149 6.81 5.95 14.13
C LEU A 149 5.53 6.81 14.24
N ASN A 150 4.37 6.23 13.89
CA ASN A 150 3.07 6.91 13.94
C ASN A 150 2.06 6.16 14.83
N PHE A 151 1.71 6.72 16.00
CA PHE A 151 1.01 6.03 17.09
C PHE A 151 -0.22 6.79 17.61
N ASP A 152 -1.06 6.13 18.39
CA ASP A 152 -2.16 6.74 19.16
C ASP A 152 -3.11 7.64 18.36
N LYS A 153 -3.67 7.09 17.27
CA LYS A 153 -4.66 7.77 16.40
C LYS A 153 -4.15 9.03 15.73
N SER A 154 -2.86 9.07 15.42
CA SER A 154 -2.20 10.21 14.80
C SER A 154 -2.15 10.06 13.28
N GLU A 155 -1.95 11.18 12.59
CA GLU A 155 -1.93 11.27 11.13
C GLU A 155 -0.55 11.74 10.63
N MET A 156 -0.04 11.09 9.60
CA MET A 156 1.15 11.52 8.86
C MET A 156 0.83 11.62 7.38
N VAL A 157 1.21 12.73 6.74
CA VAL A 157 1.05 12.93 5.29
C VAL A 157 2.38 13.34 4.67
N PHE A 158 2.81 12.61 3.65
CA PHE A 158 4.03 12.89 2.88
C PHE A 158 3.66 13.23 1.44
N ASN A 159 3.86 14.48 1.04
CA ASN A 159 3.51 15.00 -0.29
C ASN A 159 4.68 14.99 -1.29
N ALA A 160 5.84 14.51 -0.87
CA ALA A 160 7.08 14.44 -1.64
C ALA A 160 7.81 13.11 -1.34
N PRO A 161 8.89 12.77 -2.07
CA PRO A 161 9.54 11.47 -1.95
C PRO A 161 10.07 11.19 -0.55
N VAL A 162 9.98 9.93 -0.12
CA VAL A 162 10.46 9.46 1.19
C VAL A 162 11.51 8.38 1.01
N ILE A 163 12.69 8.59 1.59
CA ILE A 163 13.80 7.62 1.62
C ILE A 163 14.07 7.25 3.07
N ILE A 164 14.04 5.95 3.37
CA ILE A 164 14.36 5.41 4.69
C ILE A 164 15.40 4.32 4.55
N ASN A 165 16.52 4.43 5.26
CA ASN A 165 17.54 3.38 5.21
C ASN A 165 18.33 3.16 6.50
N TYR A 166 18.89 1.96 6.67
CA TYR A 166 19.79 1.63 7.78
C TYR A 166 19.20 1.80 9.18
N ASN A 167 17.90 1.54 9.37
CA ASN A 167 17.27 1.56 10.70
C ASN A 167 17.04 0.14 11.22
N ASN A 168 16.57 -0.02 12.46
CA ASN A 168 16.04 -1.32 12.86
C ASN A 168 14.73 -1.61 12.14
N VAL A 169 13.75 -0.71 12.31
CA VAL A 169 12.49 -0.73 11.54
C VAL A 169 12.41 0.56 10.72
N GLY A 170 12.17 0.47 9.42
CA GLY A 170 12.09 1.65 8.56
C GLY A 170 10.92 2.56 8.94
N MET A 171 9.71 2.04 8.91
CA MET A 171 8.51 2.75 9.35
C MET A 171 7.52 1.85 10.06
N GLN A 172 6.80 2.39 11.05
CA GLN A 172 5.72 1.69 11.72
C GLN A 172 4.51 2.63 11.95
N THR A 173 3.32 2.14 11.59
CA THR A 173 2.04 2.73 12.02
C THR A 173 1.30 1.77 12.96
N ASN A 174 0.55 2.30 13.90
CA ASN A 174 -0.19 1.52 14.90
C ASN A 174 -1.71 1.68 14.78
N ASN A 175 -2.45 0.88 15.55
CA ASN A 175 -3.90 0.80 15.40
C ASN A 175 -4.57 2.16 15.63
N GLY A 176 -5.44 2.55 14.70
CA GLY A 176 -6.11 3.84 14.65
C GLY A 176 -5.29 4.98 14.04
N SER A 177 -3.99 4.81 13.79
CA SER A 177 -3.17 5.80 13.11
C SER A 177 -3.23 5.64 11.59
N ASN A 178 -3.14 6.77 10.88
CA ASN A 178 -3.20 6.82 9.41
C ASN A 178 -1.92 7.45 8.87
N THR A 179 -1.32 6.80 7.86
CA THR A 179 -0.14 7.33 7.17
C THR A 179 -0.39 7.34 5.66
N LEU A 180 -0.19 8.48 5.01
CA LEU A 180 -0.42 8.67 3.58
C LEU A 180 0.87 9.13 2.88
N PHE A 181 1.30 8.39 1.88
CA PHE A 181 2.39 8.76 0.99
C PHE A 181 1.85 9.11 -0.40
N ASN A 182 1.99 10.36 -0.81
CA ASN A 182 1.52 10.87 -2.10
C ASN A 182 2.59 10.82 -3.21
N ASP A 183 3.82 10.44 -2.87
CA ASP A 183 4.96 10.32 -3.78
C ASP A 183 5.71 8.99 -3.58
N LEU A 184 6.78 8.76 -4.35
CA LEU A 184 7.63 7.58 -4.30
C LEU A 184 8.18 7.33 -2.90
N VAL A 185 8.14 6.07 -2.47
CA VAL A 185 8.71 5.63 -1.19
C VAL A 185 9.77 4.56 -1.43
N THR A 186 10.95 4.75 -0.83
CA THR A 186 12.08 3.81 -0.88
C THR A 186 12.50 3.44 0.54
N VAL A 187 12.44 2.15 0.88
CA VAL A 187 12.81 1.64 2.21
C VAL A 187 13.82 0.52 2.09
N THR A 188 15.04 0.75 2.58
CA THR A 188 16.14 -0.19 2.35
C THR A 188 17.07 -0.44 3.52
N ASN A 189 17.74 -1.59 3.54
CA ASN A 189 18.83 -1.88 4.48
C ASN A 189 18.42 -1.80 5.97
N ASN A 190 17.16 -2.13 6.31
CA ASN A 190 16.72 -2.14 7.72
C ASN A 190 16.92 -3.53 8.34
N THR A 191 17.35 -3.60 9.60
CA THR A 191 17.78 -4.88 10.21
C THR A 191 16.63 -5.79 10.61
N ASP A 192 15.43 -5.24 10.80
CA ASP A 192 14.18 -5.97 10.98
C ASP A 192 13.27 -5.70 9.77
N SER A 193 12.29 -4.82 9.90
CA SER A 193 11.27 -4.65 8.87
C SER A 193 11.46 -3.33 8.14
N GLY A 194 11.24 -3.31 6.82
CA GLY A 194 11.14 -2.07 6.07
C GLY A 194 9.91 -1.28 6.51
N VAL A 195 8.73 -1.89 6.36
CA VAL A 195 7.43 -1.28 6.70
C VAL A 195 6.66 -2.20 7.64
N GLN A 196 6.21 -1.69 8.79
CA GLN A 196 5.30 -2.37 9.72
C GLN A 196 3.96 -1.64 9.78
N ILE A 197 2.87 -2.34 9.49
CA ILE A 197 1.53 -1.77 9.39
C ILE A 197 0.63 -2.42 10.44
N GLY A 198 0.45 -1.73 11.55
CA GLY A 198 -0.51 -2.00 12.63
C GLY A 198 -1.75 -1.08 12.63
N GLY A 199 -1.87 -0.20 11.63
CA GLY A 199 -2.99 0.72 11.40
C GLY A 199 -3.33 0.85 9.91
N THR A 200 -3.55 2.07 9.41
CA THR A 200 -3.77 2.30 7.97
C THR A 200 -2.55 2.95 7.33
N MET A 201 -2.11 2.42 6.20
CA MET A 201 -1.06 3.03 5.39
C MET A 201 -1.42 3.00 3.91
N THR A 202 -1.32 4.14 3.23
CA THR A 202 -1.64 4.29 1.80
C THR A 202 -0.44 4.82 1.03
N PHE A 203 -0.08 4.16 -0.06
CA PHE A 203 0.98 4.53 -0.97
C PHE A 203 0.39 4.87 -2.34
N ASN A 204 0.35 6.15 -2.70
CA ASN A 204 -0.28 6.62 -3.94
C ASN A 204 0.62 6.52 -5.17
N LYS A 205 1.92 6.28 -4.97
CA LYS A 205 2.93 6.08 -6.00
C LYS A 205 3.71 4.80 -5.71
N ASP A 206 4.76 4.58 -6.48
CA ASP A 206 5.57 3.37 -6.41
C ASP A 206 6.19 3.20 -5.02
N LEU A 207 6.31 1.94 -4.60
CA LEU A 207 6.92 1.52 -3.36
C LEU A 207 8.07 0.54 -3.65
N TYR A 208 9.27 0.90 -3.18
CA TYR A 208 10.45 0.06 -3.26
C TYR A 208 10.90 -0.43 -1.88
N LEU A 209 11.06 -1.75 -1.73
CA LEU A 209 11.46 -2.43 -0.50
C LEU A 209 12.68 -3.32 -0.77
N GLY A 210 13.86 -2.92 -0.32
CA GLY A 210 15.12 -3.63 -0.67
C GLY A 210 16.00 -3.94 0.53
N ASN A 211 16.58 -5.14 0.61
CA ASN A 211 17.60 -5.46 1.62
C ASN A 211 17.14 -5.30 3.08
N ASN A 212 15.88 -5.63 3.40
CA ASN A 212 15.39 -5.68 4.78
C ASN A 212 15.37 -7.13 5.30
N MET A 213 15.15 -7.38 6.60
CA MET A 213 14.80 -8.75 7.03
C MET A 213 13.41 -9.11 6.49
N VAL A 214 12.41 -8.24 6.68
CA VAL A 214 11.10 -8.31 6.03
C VAL A 214 10.84 -7.01 5.28
N GLY A 215 10.41 -7.07 4.02
CA GLY A 215 10.11 -5.85 3.24
C GLY A 215 8.93 -5.09 3.85
N MET A 216 7.77 -5.75 3.94
CA MET A 216 6.55 -5.23 4.56
C MET A 216 5.88 -6.28 5.44
N TYR A 217 5.49 -5.90 6.65
CA TYR A 217 4.76 -6.71 7.62
C TYR A 217 3.43 -6.04 8.01
N ILE A 218 2.32 -6.67 7.67
CA ILE A 218 0.95 -6.14 7.90
C ILE A 218 0.28 -7.01 8.96
N TYR A 219 -0.24 -6.42 10.05
CA TYR A 219 -0.73 -7.18 11.20
C TYR A 219 -1.91 -6.51 11.93
N ASN A 220 -2.63 -7.23 12.79
CA ASN A 220 -3.72 -6.72 13.64
C ASN A 220 -4.88 -6.01 12.91
N ASP A 221 -5.46 -6.67 11.91
CA ASP A 221 -6.61 -6.17 11.13
C ASP A 221 -6.33 -4.84 10.39
N SER A 222 -5.05 -4.55 10.17
CA SER A 222 -4.58 -3.35 9.48
C SER A 222 -4.96 -3.32 8.01
N ILE A 223 -4.84 -2.14 7.41
CA ILE A 223 -5.11 -1.91 6.00
C ILE A 223 -3.89 -1.27 5.34
N ALA A 224 -3.29 -1.98 4.39
CA ALA A 224 -2.31 -1.43 3.48
C ALA A 224 -2.97 -1.20 2.12
N THR A 225 -2.90 0.02 1.58
CA THR A 225 -3.40 0.35 0.25
C THR A 225 -2.24 0.79 -0.64
N ILE A 226 -2.09 0.15 -1.80
CA ILE A 226 -1.04 0.44 -2.79
C ILE A 226 -1.71 0.83 -4.11
N ASN A 227 -1.45 2.05 -4.58
CA ASN A 227 -2.01 2.60 -5.83
C ASN A 227 -0.95 2.77 -6.92
N GLY A 228 0.33 2.54 -6.60
CA GLY A 228 1.45 2.49 -7.54
C GLY A 228 2.03 1.08 -7.66
N ASN A 229 3.14 0.94 -8.40
CA ASN A 229 3.83 -0.34 -8.51
C ASN A 229 4.52 -0.69 -7.19
N ILE A 230 4.66 -1.98 -6.90
CA ILE A 230 5.44 -2.45 -5.75
C ILE A 230 6.57 -3.35 -6.23
N THR A 231 7.78 -3.07 -5.77
CA THR A 231 8.96 -3.89 -6.02
C THR A 231 9.63 -4.21 -4.70
N ALA A 232 9.78 -5.51 -4.42
CA ALA A 232 10.47 -6.00 -3.25
C ALA A 232 11.59 -6.95 -3.67
N THR A 233 12.81 -6.69 -3.19
CA THR A 233 14.01 -7.46 -3.56
C THR A 233 14.91 -7.67 -2.36
N GLU A 234 15.57 -8.83 -2.33
CA GLU A 234 16.61 -9.13 -1.34
C GLU A 234 16.15 -9.03 0.13
N ASN A 235 14.84 -9.26 0.40
CA ASN A 235 14.33 -9.30 1.77
C ASN A 235 14.44 -10.72 2.34
N LYS A 236 15.24 -10.90 3.40
CA LYS A 236 15.74 -12.21 3.85
C LYS A 236 14.65 -13.20 4.26
N ASP A 237 13.67 -12.72 5.03
CA ASP A 237 12.61 -13.54 5.64
C ASP A 237 11.29 -13.42 4.88
N GLY A 238 11.16 -12.44 3.98
CA GLY A 238 10.04 -12.30 3.05
C GLY A 238 9.89 -10.88 2.51
N ASP A 239 9.39 -10.78 1.28
CA ASP A 239 9.04 -9.50 0.65
C ASP A 239 7.83 -8.86 1.35
N ILE A 240 6.69 -9.54 1.37
CA ILE A 240 5.47 -9.09 2.07
C ILE A 240 4.88 -10.24 2.90
N ILE A 241 4.67 -9.98 4.19
CA ILE A 241 4.06 -10.93 5.13
C ILE A 241 2.78 -10.34 5.71
N ILE A 242 1.69 -11.10 5.62
CA ILE A 242 0.36 -10.71 6.11
C ILE A 242 -0.04 -11.58 7.30
N TYR A 243 -0.25 -10.96 8.46
CA TYR A 243 -0.87 -11.52 9.66
C TYR A 243 -2.27 -10.90 9.76
N PRO A 244 -3.37 -11.65 9.96
CA PRO A 244 -4.76 -11.24 9.70
C PRO A 244 -4.97 -9.73 9.49
N ALA A 245 -5.00 -9.31 8.23
CA ALA A 245 -5.03 -7.92 7.79
C ALA A 245 -5.48 -7.86 6.31
N ASN A 246 -5.60 -6.66 5.77
CA ASN A 246 -6.04 -6.43 4.39
C ASN A 246 -4.94 -5.70 3.59
N LEU A 247 -4.63 -6.25 2.42
CA LEU A 247 -3.76 -5.62 1.42
C LEU A 247 -4.58 -5.33 0.17
N ILE A 248 -4.67 -4.05 -0.17
CA ILE A 248 -5.53 -3.56 -1.25
C ILE A 248 -4.64 -2.94 -2.33
N PHE A 249 -4.81 -3.41 -3.55
CA PHE A 249 -4.18 -2.87 -4.74
C PHE A 249 -5.22 -2.17 -5.60
N ASN A 250 -4.98 -0.89 -5.90
CA ASN A 250 -5.79 -0.12 -6.85
C ASN A 250 -4.99 0.18 -8.11
N ASN A 251 -5.69 0.44 -9.21
CA ASN A 251 -5.15 0.71 -10.55
C ASN A 251 -4.46 -0.52 -11.18
N ASP A 252 -4.17 -0.39 -12.47
CA ASP A 252 -3.38 -1.36 -13.23
C ASP A 252 -1.91 -1.29 -12.77
N ILE A 253 -1.56 -2.09 -11.76
CA ILE A 253 -0.24 -2.05 -11.12
C ILE A 253 0.60 -3.29 -11.43
N ILE A 254 1.91 -3.17 -11.25
CA ILE A 254 2.84 -4.29 -11.23
C ILE A 254 3.15 -4.67 -9.78
N VAL A 255 2.93 -5.94 -9.47
CA VAL A 255 3.32 -6.57 -8.19
C VAL A 255 4.55 -7.44 -8.42
N ASP A 256 5.71 -6.89 -8.09
CA ASP A 256 7.02 -7.55 -8.16
C ASP A 256 7.54 -7.86 -6.75
N ALA A 257 6.74 -8.61 -5.99
CA ALA A 257 6.98 -8.94 -4.59
C ALA A 257 6.33 -10.28 -4.25
N ASP A 258 7.06 -11.16 -3.55
CA ASP A 258 6.46 -12.38 -3.00
C ASP A 258 5.56 -12.02 -1.83
N ILE A 259 4.33 -12.53 -1.81
CA ILE A 259 3.36 -12.26 -0.73
C ILE A 259 3.04 -13.57 -0.04
N LYS A 260 3.09 -13.64 1.30
CA LYS A 260 2.68 -14.85 2.04
C LYS A 260 1.92 -14.53 3.32
N GLY A 261 1.08 -15.47 3.75
CA GLY A 261 0.53 -15.44 5.09
C GLY A 261 1.62 -15.69 6.14
N ALA A 262 1.50 -15.06 7.31
CA ALA A 262 2.34 -15.39 8.48
C ALA A 262 2.04 -16.81 9.01
N PHE A 263 0.83 -17.29 8.75
CA PHE A 263 0.36 -18.65 8.97
C PHE A 263 -0.70 -18.99 7.91
N ALA A 264 -1.22 -20.22 7.92
CA ALA A 264 -2.20 -20.65 6.92
C ALA A 264 -3.50 -19.84 7.00
N ASN A 265 -3.96 -19.36 5.84
CA ASN A 265 -5.16 -18.55 5.66
C ASN A 265 -5.08 -17.21 6.40
N ALA A 266 -3.91 -16.58 6.42
CA ALA A 266 -3.73 -15.24 6.99
C ALA A 266 -3.96 -14.15 5.94
N GLY A 267 -4.86 -13.22 6.26
CA GLY A 267 -5.07 -11.96 5.54
C GLY A 267 -5.77 -12.06 4.19
N ASN A 268 -6.34 -10.94 3.75
CA ASN A 268 -7.05 -10.83 2.47
C ASN A 268 -6.28 -9.91 1.52
N ILE A 269 -6.27 -10.28 0.24
CA ILE A 269 -5.70 -9.46 -0.83
C ILE A 269 -6.81 -9.11 -1.82
N THR A 270 -6.95 -7.83 -2.13
CA THR A 270 -7.93 -7.34 -3.10
C THR A 270 -7.24 -6.57 -4.21
N PHE A 271 -7.50 -6.95 -5.46
CA PHE A 271 -7.13 -6.20 -6.66
C PHE A 271 -8.38 -5.54 -7.23
N ASN A 272 -8.47 -4.22 -7.13
CA ASN A 272 -9.62 -3.47 -7.63
C ASN A 272 -9.57 -3.20 -9.15
N ASP A 273 -8.48 -3.60 -9.80
CA ASP A 273 -8.22 -3.34 -11.22
C ASP A 273 -7.52 -4.53 -11.93
N GLY A 274 -6.85 -4.33 -13.08
CA GLY A 274 -6.07 -5.34 -13.79
C GLY A 274 -4.58 -5.37 -13.40
N PRO A 275 -4.16 -6.13 -12.36
CA PRO A 275 -2.77 -6.20 -11.94
C PRO A 275 -1.91 -7.05 -12.88
N THR A 276 -0.60 -6.82 -12.88
CA THR A 276 0.41 -7.78 -13.34
C THR A 276 1.13 -8.38 -12.14
N ILE A 277 0.93 -9.68 -11.89
CA ILE A 277 1.52 -10.41 -10.77
C ILE A 277 2.74 -11.17 -11.29
N LYS A 278 3.94 -10.72 -10.91
CA LYS A 278 5.22 -11.32 -11.37
C LYS A 278 5.74 -12.41 -10.44
N LYS A 279 5.36 -12.34 -9.17
CA LYS A 279 5.89 -13.14 -8.07
C LYS A 279 4.77 -13.88 -7.35
N ILE A 280 5.14 -14.84 -6.51
CA ILE A 280 4.18 -15.77 -5.91
C ILE A 280 3.27 -15.07 -4.89
N ILE A 281 1.99 -15.48 -4.83
CA ILE A 281 1.07 -15.09 -3.75
C ILE A 281 0.70 -16.34 -2.94
N GLY A 282 0.91 -16.31 -1.64
CA GLY A 282 0.82 -17.45 -0.75
C GLY A 282 1.85 -18.55 -1.05
N ASN A 283 1.73 -19.66 -0.34
CA ASN A 283 2.33 -20.94 -0.72
C ASN A 283 1.55 -22.09 -0.09
N LYS A 284 1.92 -23.34 -0.39
CA LYS A 284 1.22 -24.54 0.12
C LYS A 284 1.13 -24.61 1.65
N SER A 285 2.15 -24.13 2.37
CA SER A 285 2.19 -24.16 3.84
C SER A 285 1.52 -22.94 4.46
N PHE A 286 1.60 -21.80 3.80
CA PHE A 286 1.11 -20.51 4.27
C PHE A 286 0.31 -19.79 3.17
N PRO A 287 -0.84 -20.37 2.76
CA PRO A 287 -1.76 -19.69 1.86
C PRO A 287 -2.28 -18.41 2.50
N VAL A 288 -2.59 -17.40 1.69
CA VAL A 288 -3.35 -16.24 2.18
C VAL A 288 -4.82 -16.62 2.38
N ALA A 289 -5.59 -15.87 3.15
CA ALA A 289 -6.99 -16.24 3.41
C ALA A 289 -7.83 -16.17 2.12
N ASN A 290 -7.80 -15.01 1.46
CA ASN A 290 -8.55 -14.78 0.23
C ASN A 290 -7.77 -13.92 -0.74
N VAL A 291 -7.94 -14.18 -2.03
CA VAL A 291 -7.55 -13.29 -3.12
C VAL A 291 -8.78 -12.95 -3.94
N THR A 292 -9.10 -11.66 -4.03
CA THR A 292 -10.25 -11.16 -4.80
C THR A 292 -9.78 -10.24 -5.92
N PHE A 293 -10.11 -10.59 -7.16
CA PHE A 293 -10.01 -9.69 -8.30
C PHE A 293 -11.35 -8.99 -8.48
N ALA A 294 -11.51 -7.82 -7.88
CA ALA A 294 -12.77 -7.10 -7.75
C ALA A 294 -13.13 -6.23 -8.97
N ALA A 295 -12.27 -6.21 -10.01
CA ALA A 295 -12.53 -5.44 -11.22
C ALA A 295 -13.86 -5.86 -11.87
N LYS A 296 -14.60 -4.86 -12.35
CA LYS A 296 -15.90 -5.01 -13.04
C LYS A 296 -15.84 -4.44 -14.46
N ASP A 297 -14.78 -4.79 -15.17
CA ASP A 297 -14.53 -4.30 -16.53
C ASP A 297 -13.81 -5.38 -17.35
N PHE A 298 -14.55 -5.98 -18.28
CA PHE A 298 -14.06 -6.99 -19.22
C PHE A 298 -12.99 -6.50 -20.19
N LYS A 299 -12.64 -5.21 -20.19
CA LYS A 299 -11.51 -4.67 -20.96
C LYS A 299 -10.20 -4.71 -20.18
N LYS A 300 -10.27 -4.91 -18.87
CA LYS A 300 -9.11 -4.96 -17.99
C LYS A 300 -8.63 -6.39 -17.85
N THR A 301 -7.31 -6.54 -17.82
CA THR A 301 -6.64 -7.83 -17.80
C THR A 301 -5.77 -7.92 -16.57
N ALA A 302 -5.97 -8.96 -15.75
CA ALA A 302 -5.00 -9.37 -14.76
C ALA A 302 -4.02 -10.36 -15.41
N TYR A 303 -2.74 -10.01 -15.43
CA TYR A 303 -1.68 -10.89 -15.93
C TYR A 303 -1.08 -11.69 -14.78
N LEU A 304 -1.13 -13.01 -14.92
CA LEU A 304 -0.61 -13.96 -13.93
C LEU A 304 0.65 -14.62 -14.49
N ASN A 305 1.79 -14.31 -13.88
CA ASN A 305 3.09 -14.86 -14.26
C ASN A 305 3.67 -15.78 -13.18
N ASN A 306 2.91 -16.04 -12.11
CA ASN A 306 3.31 -16.87 -11.00
C ASN A 306 2.10 -17.44 -10.26
N ASP A 307 2.35 -18.43 -9.41
CA ASP A 307 1.30 -19.15 -8.69
C ASP A 307 0.60 -18.29 -7.62
N ILE A 308 -0.66 -18.63 -7.36
CA ILE A 308 -1.45 -18.08 -6.27
C ILE A 308 -1.99 -19.23 -5.40
N TYR A 309 -1.78 -19.14 -4.09
CA TYR A 309 -2.27 -20.06 -3.06
C TYR A 309 -3.09 -19.28 -2.04
N ALA A 310 -4.39 -19.52 -2.02
CA ALA A 310 -5.31 -18.87 -1.10
C ALA A 310 -6.33 -19.88 -0.53
N GLY A 311 -6.96 -19.52 0.59
CA GLY A 311 -8.17 -20.18 1.07
C GLY A 311 -9.26 -20.13 0.00
N GLY A 312 -9.71 -18.92 -0.34
CA GLY A 312 -10.61 -18.65 -1.47
C GLY A 312 -9.98 -17.78 -2.55
N ILE A 313 -10.34 -18.03 -3.81
CA ILE A 313 -10.02 -17.12 -4.93
C ILE A 313 -11.33 -16.69 -5.58
N GLU A 314 -11.55 -15.38 -5.69
CA GLU A 314 -12.69 -14.80 -6.42
C GLU A 314 -12.18 -14.04 -7.65
N LEU A 315 -12.60 -14.49 -8.83
CA LEU A 315 -12.33 -13.84 -10.10
C LEU A 315 -13.57 -13.04 -10.52
N GLY A 316 -13.48 -11.71 -10.47
CA GLY A 316 -14.51 -10.79 -10.93
C GLY A 316 -14.69 -10.77 -12.45
N GLU A 317 -15.33 -9.72 -12.94
CA GLU A 317 -15.65 -9.52 -14.36
C GLU A 317 -14.45 -8.90 -15.10
N LEU A 318 -13.35 -9.66 -15.22
CA LEU A 318 -12.13 -9.26 -15.93
C LEU A 318 -11.57 -10.39 -16.80
N ILE A 319 -10.58 -10.05 -17.63
CA ILE A 319 -9.77 -11.02 -18.38
C ILE A 319 -8.61 -11.49 -17.48
N ILE A 320 -8.38 -12.79 -17.43
CA ILE A 320 -7.19 -13.38 -16.81
C ILE A 320 -6.23 -13.80 -17.92
N GLY A 321 -5.15 -13.02 -18.08
CA GLY A 321 -4.05 -13.32 -18.99
C GLY A 321 -3.00 -14.18 -18.30
N VAL A 322 -2.48 -15.18 -19.00
CA VAL A 322 -1.51 -16.15 -18.44
C VAL A 322 -0.29 -16.24 -19.35
N ASP A 323 0.80 -15.57 -18.94
CA ASP A 323 2.04 -15.46 -19.74
C ASP A 323 3.17 -16.37 -19.25
N ALA A 324 2.97 -17.05 -18.13
CA ALA A 324 3.79 -18.15 -17.63
C ALA A 324 2.88 -19.32 -17.22
N ASP A 325 3.41 -20.55 -17.23
CA ASP A 325 2.66 -21.70 -16.69
C ASP A 325 2.35 -21.41 -15.22
N THR A 326 1.07 -21.23 -14.91
CA THR A 326 0.61 -20.67 -13.63
C THR A 326 -0.41 -21.59 -12.99
N MET A 327 -0.35 -21.73 -11.66
CA MET A 327 -1.36 -22.44 -10.88
C MET A 327 -2.11 -21.50 -9.93
N LEU A 328 -3.44 -21.56 -9.99
CA LEU A 328 -4.36 -20.97 -9.02
C LEU A 328 -4.86 -22.09 -8.10
N THR A 329 -4.46 -22.05 -6.83
CA THR A 329 -4.90 -22.98 -5.79
C THR A 329 -5.84 -22.28 -4.82
N GLY A 330 -7.13 -22.57 -4.91
CA GLY A 330 -8.15 -22.19 -3.93
C GLY A 330 -8.46 -23.39 -3.04
N ILE A 331 -7.99 -23.37 -1.79
CA ILE A 331 -8.11 -24.50 -0.87
C ILE A 331 -9.58 -24.88 -0.61
N THR A 332 -10.43 -23.87 -0.45
CA THR A 332 -11.87 -24.06 -0.28
C THR A 332 -12.61 -23.92 -1.59
N GLU A 333 -12.29 -22.90 -2.40
CA GLU A 333 -13.01 -22.63 -3.64
C GLU A 333 -12.26 -21.66 -4.57
N ILE A 334 -12.63 -21.75 -5.85
CA ILE A 334 -12.36 -20.77 -6.91
C ILE A 334 -13.71 -20.35 -7.48
N ILE A 335 -14.09 -19.09 -7.25
CA ILE A 335 -15.32 -18.49 -7.76
C ILE A 335 -15.00 -17.74 -9.06
N THR A 336 -15.74 -18.05 -10.13
CA THR A 336 -15.62 -17.36 -11.42
C THR A 336 -16.90 -16.58 -11.70
N ASN A 337 -16.82 -15.24 -11.75
CA ASN A 337 -17.93 -14.35 -12.07
C ASN A 337 -17.79 -13.82 -13.50
N THR A 338 -18.19 -14.60 -14.50
CA THR A 338 -18.02 -14.26 -15.93
C THR A 338 -16.56 -13.99 -16.26
N THR A 339 -15.72 -15.02 -16.25
CA THR A 339 -14.28 -14.82 -16.47
C THR A 339 -13.88 -15.22 -17.89
N VAL A 340 -13.03 -14.41 -18.52
CA VAL A 340 -12.35 -14.78 -19.77
C VAL A 340 -10.92 -15.16 -19.43
N PHE A 341 -10.50 -16.37 -19.77
CA PHE A 341 -9.09 -16.77 -19.69
C PHE A 341 -8.43 -16.62 -21.06
N ASP A 342 -7.43 -15.76 -21.16
CA ASP A 342 -6.57 -15.64 -22.33
C ASP A 342 -5.26 -16.41 -22.10
N LEU A 343 -5.24 -17.62 -22.65
CA LEU A 343 -4.23 -18.63 -22.32
C LEU A 343 -3.14 -18.66 -23.39
N THR A 344 -2.08 -17.88 -23.20
CA THR A 344 -0.85 -18.05 -23.99
C THR A 344 0.03 -19.17 -23.43
N LYS A 345 -0.14 -19.45 -22.13
CA LYS A 345 0.44 -20.57 -21.36
C LYS A 345 -0.65 -21.37 -20.63
N ASP A 346 -0.23 -22.43 -19.96
CA ASP A 346 -1.17 -23.28 -19.24
C ASP A 346 -1.58 -22.64 -17.91
N LEU A 347 -2.87 -22.75 -17.60
CA LEU A 347 -3.45 -22.34 -16.33
C LEU A 347 -4.00 -23.57 -15.61
N THR A 348 -3.51 -23.85 -14.41
CA THR A 348 -4.05 -24.90 -13.55
C THR A 348 -4.96 -24.32 -12.49
N LEU A 349 -6.22 -24.74 -12.47
CA LEU A 349 -7.18 -24.45 -11.40
C LEU A 349 -7.25 -25.64 -10.45
N ASN A 350 -6.83 -25.43 -9.21
CA ASN A 350 -6.75 -26.45 -8.17
C ASN A 350 -7.61 -26.07 -6.97
N GLY A 351 -8.86 -26.51 -6.99
CA GLY A 351 -9.87 -26.23 -5.96
C GLY A 351 -11.27 -26.48 -6.51
N PRO A 352 -12.31 -26.54 -5.67
CA PRO A 352 -13.70 -26.54 -6.13
C PRO A 352 -14.04 -25.30 -6.97
N LEU A 353 -14.60 -25.49 -8.17
CA LEU A 353 -15.02 -24.37 -9.03
C LEU A 353 -16.50 -24.04 -8.82
N ILE A 354 -16.81 -22.76 -8.59
CA ILE A 354 -18.17 -22.24 -8.43
C ILE A 354 -18.41 -21.11 -9.44
N ASP A 355 -19.55 -21.18 -10.12
CA ASP A 355 -20.02 -20.11 -11.02
C ASP A 355 -20.99 -19.20 -10.25
N GLY A 356 -20.52 -18.03 -9.83
CA GLY A 356 -21.36 -17.11 -9.05
C GLY A 356 -22.46 -16.44 -9.89
N THR A 357 -22.27 -16.32 -11.21
CA THR A 357 -23.18 -15.57 -12.11
C THR A 357 -23.94 -16.46 -13.10
N SER A 358 -23.56 -17.75 -13.23
CA SER A 358 -24.05 -18.69 -14.25
C SER A 358 -23.78 -18.25 -15.70
N LEU A 359 -22.85 -17.31 -15.92
CA LEU A 359 -22.53 -16.79 -17.25
C LEU A 359 -21.45 -17.62 -17.96
N GLY A 360 -20.76 -18.49 -17.22
CA GLY A 360 -19.74 -19.38 -17.76
C GLY A 360 -18.35 -18.77 -17.89
N ILE A 361 -17.41 -19.62 -18.29
CA ILE A 361 -16.01 -19.33 -18.56
C ILE A 361 -15.79 -19.26 -20.08
N ASN A 362 -15.09 -18.23 -20.55
CA ASN A 362 -14.62 -18.13 -21.92
C ASN A 362 -13.13 -18.44 -22.02
N LEU A 363 -12.72 -19.20 -23.03
CA LEU A 363 -11.33 -19.52 -23.31
C LEU A 363 -10.88 -18.91 -24.64
N THR A 364 -9.72 -18.27 -24.62
CA THR A 364 -8.95 -17.84 -25.80
C THR A 364 -7.51 -18.35 -25.72
N GLY A 365 -6.79 -18.28 -26.84
CA GLY A 365 -5.39 -18.69 -26.90
C GLY A 365 -5.18 -20.20 -27.08
N ALA A 366 -3.90 -20.56 -27.13
CA ALA A 366 -3.42 -21.91 -27.46
C ALA A 366 -3.06 -22.74 -26.21
N GLY A 367 -2.91 -22.11 -25.05
CA GLY A 367 -2.67 -22.78 -23.78
C GLY A 367 -3.85 -23.63 -23.32
N ARG A 368 -3.65 -24.35 -22.21
CA ARG A 368 -4.62 -25.28 -21.64
C ARG A 368 -5.17 -24.74 -20.33
N LEU A 369 -6.50 -24.79 -20.17
CA LEU A 369 -7.12 -24.73 -18.86
C LEU A 369 -7.11 -26.15 -18.26
N ILE A 370 -6.37 -26.33 -17.18
CA ILE A 370 -6.23 -27.61 -16.48
C ILE A 370 -7.04 -27.53 -15.18
N ILE A 371 -8.06 -28.36 -15.05
CA ILE A 371 -8.88 -28.47 -13.84
C ILE A 371 -8.49 -29.76 -13.13
N THR A 372 -7.97 -29.62 -11.91
CA THR A 372 -7.55 -30.77 -11.10
C THR A 372 -8.67 -31.28 -10.21
N GLY A 373 -8.52 -32.51 -9.69
CA GLY A 373 -9.42 -33.10 -8.70
C GLY A 373 -10.78 -33.57 -9.24
N ASN A 374 -11.59 -34.11 -8.34
CA ASN A 374 -12.91 -34.68 -8.65
C ASN A 374 -14.01 -33.61 -8.48
N ASN A 375 -13.85 -32.49 -9.17
CA ASN A 375 -14.71 -31.32 -8.98
C ASN A 375 -16.02 -31.44 -9.76
N ALA A 376 -17.11 -30.99 -9.15
CA ALA A 376 -18.35 -30.75 -9.86
C ALA A 376 -18.22 -29.44 -10.66
N LEU A 377 -18.28 -29.54 -11.99
CA LEU A 377 -18.26 -28.40 -12.87
C LEU A 377 -19.70 -27.94 -13.14
N ASN A 378 -20.12 -26.93 -12.39
CA ASN A 378 -21.43 -26.30 -12.52
C ASN A 378 -21.40 -25.04 -13.40
N THR A 379 -20.31 -24.82 -14.12
CA THR A 379 -20.11 -23.69 -15.03
C THR A 379 -19.99 -24.16 -16.47
N ALA A 380 -20.59 -23.42 -17.41
CA ALA A 380 -20.37 -23.68 -18.83
C ALA A 380 -18.98 -23.17 -19.23
N ILE A 381 -18.21 -23.95 -19.99
CA ILE A 381 -16.90 -23.51 -20.51
C ILE A 381 -16.98 -23.47 -22.03
N LYS A 382 -16.68 -22.34 -22.66
CA LYS A 382 -16.76 -22.18 -24.12
C LYS A 382 -15.52 -21.51 -24.68
N ALA A 383 -15.20 -21.77 -25.94
CA ALA A 383 -14.22 -20.99 -26.69
C ALA A 383 -14.88 -19.71 -27.26
N THR A 384 -14.09 -18.66 -27.50
CA THR A 384 -14.58 -17.46 -28.20
C THR A 384 -14.64 -17.65 -29.73
N SER A 385 -13.82 -18.56 -30.27
CA SER A 385 -13.79 -18.92 -31.69
C SER A 385 -13.40 -20.38 -31.86
N ASN A 386 -13.80 -20.97 -33.00
CA ASN A 386 -13.44 -22.34 -33.34
C ASN A 386 -11.92 -22.53 -33.34
N GLY A 387 -11.45 -23.60 -32.69
CA GLY A 387 -10.02 -23.92 -32.63
C GLY A 387 -9.26 -23.30 -31.44
N ASN A 388 -9.94 -22.54 -30.57
CA ASN A 388 -9.39 -22.07 -29.29
C ASN A 388 -9.91 -22.92 -28.11
N GLY A 389 -9.26 -22.78 -26.95
CA GLY A 389 -9.74 -23.37 -25.69
C GLY A 389 -9.44 -24.86 -25.59
N ASN A 390 -8.25 -25.18 -25.11
CA ASN A 390 -7.89 -26.55 -24.72
C ASN A 390 -8.25 -26.76 -23.25
N LEU A 391 -9.01 -27.80 -22.95
CA LEU A 391 -9.47 -28.12 -21.60
C LEU A 391 -8.94 -29.48 -21.18
N VAL A 392 -8.34 -29.57 -19.99
CA VAL A 392 -7.81 -30.81 -19.42
C VAL A 392 -8.40 -31.02 -18.04
N PHE A 393 -8.91 -32.23 -17.79
CA PHE A 393 -9.29 -32.68 -16.47
C PHE A 393 -8.32 -33.77 -16.01
N THR A 394 -7.70 -33.59 -14.84
CA THR A 394 -6.75 -34.58 -14.28
C THR A 394 -7.36 -35.45 -13.18
N GLY A 395 -8.60 -35.16 -12.75
CA GLY A 395 -9.42 -36.04 -11.90
C GLY A 395 -10.66 -36.57 -12.64
N GLY A 396 -11.60 -37.14 -11.90
CA GLY A 396 -12.93 -37.57 -12.35
C GLY A 396 -13.97 -36.48 -12.12
N PRO A 397 -14.14 -35.50 -13.03
CA PRO A 397 -15.08 -34.41 -12.85
C PRO A 397 -16.53 -34.88 -12.99
N THR A 398 -17.46 -34.15 -12.37
CA THR A 398 -18.89 -34.23 -12.71
C THR A 398 -19.29 -32.99 -13.50
N ILE A 399 -19.55 -33.14 -14.79
CA ILE A 399 -19.86 -32.04 -15.71
C ILE A 399 -21.38 -31.85 -15.79
N ASN A 400 -21.87 -30.80 -15.11
CA ASN A 400 -23.29 -30.47 -15.03
C ASN A 400 -23.73 -29.38 -16.02
N GLN A 401 -22.76 -28.72 -16.69
CA GLN A 401 -22.99 -27.72 -17.71
C GLN A 401 -22.29 -28.07 -19.03
N PRO A 402 -22.73 -27.52 -20.18
CA PRO A 402 -22.10 -27.79 -21.47
C PRO A 402 -20.62 -27.38 -21.53
N LEU A 403 -19.83 -28.17 -22.26
CA LEU A 403 -18.49 -27.79 -22.71
C LEU A 403 -18.55 -27.43 -24.19
N GLY A 404 -18.05 -26.26 -24.57
CA GLY A 404 -18.24 -25.63 -25.88
C GLY A 404 -19.64 -25.07 -26.09
N ALA A 405 -19.83 -24.34 -27.19
CA ALA A 405 -21.10 -23.74 -27.56
C ALA A 405 -21.55 -24.19 -28.96
N SER A 406 -22.84 -24.09 -29.26
CA SER A 406 -23.35 -24.38 -30.61
C SER A 406 -22.68 -23.46 -31.63
N GLY A 407 -22.06 -24.03 -32.66
CA GLY A 407 -21.33 -23.29 -33.70
C GLY A 407 -19.91 -22.85 -33.30
N VAL A 408 -19.51 -23.03 -32.03
CA VAL A 408 -18.16 -22.72 -31.52
C VAL A 408 -17.62 -23.86 -30.66
N ASN A 409 -16.84 -24.73 -31.28
CA ASN A 409 -16.21 -25.88 -30.65
C ASN A 409 -14.95 -25.47 -29.88
N LEU A 410 -14.75 -26.09 -28.72
CA LEU A 410 -13.45 -26.11 -28.05
C LEU A 410 -12.39 -26.79 -28.95
N ALA A 411 -11.15 -26.35 -28.87
CA ALA A 411 -10.03 -26.94 -29.61
C ALA A 411 -9.83 -28.40 -29.22
N SER A 412 -9.78 -28.67 -27.91
CA SER A 412 -9.72 -30.02 -27.38
C SER A 412 -10.29 -30.12 -25.98
N VAL A 413 -10.81 -31.29 -25.64
CA VAL A 413 -11.14 -31.69 -24.27
C VAL A 413 -10.42 -33.00 -23.97
N THR A 414 -9.64 -33.04 -22.90
CA THR A 414 -8.89 -34.22 -22.47
C THR A 414 -9.29 -34.61 -21.06
N PHE A 415 -9.72 -35.85 -20.88
CA PHE A 415 -9.87 -36.48 -19.58
C PHE A 415 -8.64 -37.35 -19.35
N SER A 416 -7.87 -37.07 -18.30
CA SER A 416 -6.60 -37.72 -17.99
C SER A 416 -6.58 -38.24 -16.55
N ALA A 417 -7.76 -38.63 -16.06
CA ALA A 417 -7.92 -39.10 -14.71
C ALA A 417 -7.15 -40.42 -14.53
N GLY A 418 -6.24 -40.48 -13.56
CA GLY A 418 -5.55 -41.74 -13.24
C GLY A 418 -6.52 -42.83 -12.81
N ALA A 419 -6.08 -44.09 -12.86
CA ALA A 419 -6.88 -45.27 -12.53
C ALA A 419 -7.73 -45.08 -11.25
N GLY A 420 -9.01 -45.43 -11.34
CA GLY A 420 -9.98 -45.34 -10.22
C GLY A 420 -10.85 -44.08 -10.21
N ASN A 421 -10.60 -43.10 -11.08
CA ASN A 421 -11.44 -41.92 -11.24
C ASN A 421 -12.48 -42.12 -12.36
N THR A 422 -13.69 -41.58 -12.16
CA THR A 422 -14.77 -41.61 -13.17
C THR A 422 -15.18 -40.19 -13.51
N ALA A 423 -15.12 -39.83 -14.80
CA ALA A 423 -15.72 -38.60 -15.29
C ALA A 423 -17.21 -38.83 -15.56
N THR A 424 -18.08 -38.03 -14.94
CA THR A 424 -19.53 -38.08 -15.14
C THR A 424 -19.96 -36.93 -16.05
N LEU A 425 -20.68 -37.25 -17.14
CA LEU A 425 -21.11 -36.28 -18.15
C LEU A 425 -22.65 -36.19 -18.15
N HIS A 426 -23.22 -35.09 -17.66
CA HIS A 426 -24.67 -34.85 -17.72
C HIS A 426 -25.09 -33.92 -18.88
N LYS A 427 -24.12 -33.34 -19.60
CA LYS A 427 -24.33 -32.37 -20.69
C LYS A 427 -23.39 -32.65 -21.87
N ASN A 428 -23.66 -31.98 -22.99
CA ASN A 428 -22.93 -32.15 -24.24
C ASN A 428 -21.51 -31.58 -24.18
N ILE A 429 -20.63 -32.20 -24.98
CA ILE A 429 -19.28 -31.70 -25.27
C ILE A 429 -19.22 -31.34 -26.76
N ASN A 430 -19.00 -30.06 -27.06
CA ASN A 430 -18.74 -29.54 -28.40
C ASN A 430 -17.26 -29.20 -28.51
N ALA A 431 -16.47 -30.15 -29.03
CA ALA A 431 -15.02 -30.00 -29.19
C ALA A 431 -14.55 -30.63 -30.51
N ASN A 432 -13.50 -30.07 -31.10
CA ASN A 432 -12.88 -30.63 -32.31
C ASN A 432 -12.17 -31.96 -32.04
N LYS A 433 -11.69 -32.15 -30.81
CA LYS A 433 -11.08 -33.40 -30.35
C LYS A 433 -11.47 -33.67 -28.90
N VAL A 434 -11.91 -34.89 -28.63
CA VAL A 434 -12.09 -35.40 -27.26
C VAL A 434 -11.14 -36.57 -27.05
N THR A 435 -10.35 -36.51 -25.97
CA THR A 435 -9.38 -37.56 -25.62
C THR A 435 -9.74 -38.14 -24.25
N PHE A 436 -9.76 -39.47 -24.16
CA PHE A 436 -9.87 -40.21 -22.91
C PHE A 436 -8.54 -40.93 -22.67
N GLY A 437 -7.76 -40.43 -21.72
CA GLY A 437 -6.54 -41.06 -21.22
C GLY A 437 -6.81 -41.68 -19.85
N GLY A 438 -6.31 -42.90 -19.65
CA GLY A 438 -6.34 -43.64 -18.38
C GLY A 438 -4.96 -44.12 -18.00
#